data_AF-A0A957GCZ6-F1
#
_entry.id   AF-A0A957GCZ6-F1
#
_cell.length_a   1.000
_cell.length_b   1.000
_cell.length_c   1.000
_cell.angle_alpha   90.00
_cell.angle_beta   90.00
_cell.angle_gamma   90.00
#
_symmetry.space_group_name_H-M   'P 1'
#
loop_
_entity.id
_entity.type
_entity.pdbx_description
1 polymer ?
#
loop_
_entity_poly.entity_id
_entity_poly.type
_entity_poly.pdbx_seq_one_letter_code
_entity_poly.pdbx_strand_id
1 'polypeptide(L)'
;DLVALGCTRCSNCERGRGCPFGLTTTDPELQLLVKPEWGAQRIGNLYRAIAGQLDGILRRLGLTDIRQLRGRRDLLVYRRK
;
A
#
# COMPACT_ATOMS: atom_id res chain seq x y z
N ASP A 1 1.33 -0.89 -2.49
CA ASP A 1 2.12 -1.94 -1.81
C ASP A 1 3.62 -1.78 -1.92
N LEU A 2 4.20 -1.54 -3.11
CA LEU A 2 5.66 -1.42 -3.27
C LEU A 2 6.33 -0.35 -2.38
N VAL A 3 5.61 0.70 -1.96
CA VAL A 3 6.11 1.68 -0.99
C VAL A 3 6.41 1.03 0.36
N ALA A 4 5.63 0.02 0.79
CA ALA A 4 5.93 -0.74 2.00
C ALA A 4 7.26 -1.49 1.87
N LEU A 5 7.61 -1.94 0.66
CA LEU A 5 8.89 -2.60 0.36
C LEU A 5 10.05 -1.61 0.17
N GLY A 6 9.82 -0.29 0.23
CA GLY A 6 10.87 0.73 0.10
C GLY A 6 10.90 1.45 -1.25
N CYS A 7 9.83 1.38 -2.06
CA CYS A 7 9.78 2.14 -3.30
C CYS A 7 9.91 3.66 -3.05
N THR A 8 10.95 4.26 -3.61
CA THR A 8 11.26 5.69 -3.52
C THR A 8 10.65 6.52 -4.66
N ARG A 9 9.87 5.89 -5.56
CA ARG A 9 9.30 6.54 -6.75
C ARG A 9 10.35 7.13 -7.71
N CYS A 10 11.47 6.44 -7.87
CA CYS A 10 12.55 6.82 -8.79
C CYS A 10 12.22 6.67 -10.28
N SER A 11 11.09 6.04 -10.65
CA SER A 11 10.66 5.85 -12.04
C SER A 11 11.67 5.15 -12.95
N ASN A 12 12.49 4.26 -12.38
CA ASN A 12 13.49 3.45 -13.10
C ASN A 12 13.11 1.96 -13.19
N CYS A 13 11.81 1.67 -13.25
CA CYS A 13 11.32 0.29 -13.07
C CYS A 13 11.70 -0.61 -14.27
N GLU A 14 11.77 -0.03 -15.45
CA GLU A 14 11.88 -0.71 -16.75
C GLU A 14 13.15 -0.38 -17.55
N ARG A 15 14.13 0.32 -16.95
CA ARG A 15 15.31 0.85 -17.66
C ARG A 15 16.62 0.41 -17.02
N GLY A 16 17.66 0.28 -17.85
CA GLY A 16 19.00 -0.09 -17.41
C GLY A 16 19.00 -1.44 -16.67
N ARG A 17 19.57 -1.47 -15.46
CA ARG A 17 19.57 -2.63 -14.57
C ARG A 17 18.22 -2.82 -13.81
N GLY A 18 17.21 -1.98 -14.06
CA GLY A 18 15.95 -1.95 -13.30
C GLY A 18 16.03 -1.09 -12.04
N CYS A 19 15.11 -1.31 -11.09
CA CYS A 19 15.03 -0.50 -9.88
C CYS A 19 16.32 -0.63 -9.04
N PRO A 20 17.01 0.49 -8.70
CA PRO A 20 18.24 0.44 -7.91
C PRO A 20 18.01 -0.03 -6.46
N PHE A 21 16.76 -0.12 -6.02
CA PHE A 21 16.35 -0.63 -4.71
C PHE A 21 15.92 -2.10 -4.73
N GLY A 22 16.14 -2.82 -5.84
CA GLY A 22 15.90 -4.27 -5.90
C GLY A 22 14.45 -4.71 -6.09
N LEU A 23 13.53 -3.78 -6.35
CA LEU A 23 12.08 -4.09 -6.40
C LEU A 23 11.60 -4.64 -7.75
N THR A 24 12.14 -4.11 -8.85
CA THR A 24 11.76 -4.49 -10.22
C THR A 24 13.04 -4.56 -11.05
N THR A 25 13.75 -5.68 -10.91
CA THR A 25 15.05 -5.90 -11.56
C THR A 25 15.27 -7.39 -11.80
N THR A 26 15.93 -7.71 -12.91
CA THR A 26 16.45 -9.05 -13.24
C THR A 26 17.95 -9.17 -12.95
N ASP A 27 18.56 -8.11 -12.42
CA ASP A 27 19.97 -8.09 -12.06
C ASP A 27 20.22 -8.92 -10.78
N PRO A 28 21.08 -9.94 -10.81
CA PRO A 28 21.27 -10.86 -9.69
C PRO A 28 21.74 -10.17 -8.40
N GLU A 29 22.50 -9.07 -8.49
CA GLU A 29 22.99 -8.36 -7.32
C GLU A 29 21.89 -7.51 -6.69
N LEU A 30 21.12 -6.80 -7.53
CA LEU A 30 20.05 -5.92 -7.05
C LEU A 30 18.88 -6.72 -6.45
N GLN A 31 18.59 -7.92 -6.94
CA GLN A 31 17.54 -8.79 -6.39
C GLN A 31 17.77 -9.16 -4.92
N LEU A 32 19.03 -9.20 -4.47
CA LEU A 32 19.39 -9.56 -3.09
C LEU A 32 19.10 -8.45 -2.08
N LEU A 33 18.80 -7.22 -2.54
CA LEU A 33 18.60 -6.07 -1.67
C LEU A 33 17.31 -6.15 -0.84
N VAL A 34 16.31 -6.91 -1.30
CA VAL A 34 15.02 -7.04 -0.62
C VAL A 34 14.78 -8.49 -0.23
N LYS A 35 14.96 -8.80 1.05
CA LYS A 35 14.66 -10.14 1.59
C LYS A 35 13.15 -10.40 1.56
N PRO A 36 12.68 -11.52 0.98
CA PRO A 36 11.25 -11.82 0.86
C PRO A 36 10.49 -11.80 2.20
N GLU A 37 11.07 -12.34 3.26
CA GLU A 37 10.44 -12.44 4.60
C GLU A 37 10.26 -11.05 5.20
N TRP A 38 11.27 -10.18 5.05
CA TRP A 38 11.20 -8.79 5.47
C TRP A 38 10.13 -8.03 4.70
N GLY A 39 10.06 -8.25 3.39
CA GLY A 39 9.05 -7.65 2.52
C GLY A 39 7.62 -8.09 2.90
N ALA A 40 7.41 -9.39 3.10
CA ALA A 40 6.13 -9.96 3.50
C ALA A 40 5.63 -9.38 4.82
N GLN A 41 6.50 -9.28 5.83
CA GLN A 41 6.14 -8.67 7.12
C GLN A 41 5.67 -7.22 6.95
N ARG A 42 6.34 -6.43 6.11
CA ARG A 42 6.01 -5.02 5.91
C ARG A 42 4.75 -4.81 5.11
N ILE A 43 4.52 -5.64 4.09
CA ILE A 43 3.24 -5.66 3.37
C ILE A 43 2.10 -6.02 4.34
N GLY A 44 2.29 -7.04 5.18
CA GLY A 44 1.32 -7.40 6.22
C GLY A 44 1.04 -6.26 7.20
N ASN A 45 2.08 -5.52 7.62
CA ASN A 45 1.93 -4.32 8.45
C ASN A 45 1.13 -3.21 7.74
N LEU A 46 1.39 -2.97 6.45
CA LEU A 46 0.64 -1.99 5.66
C LEU A 46 -0.84 -2.34 5.61
N TYR A 47 -1.19 -3.59 5.26
CA TYR A 47 -2.59 -4.01 5.21
C TYR A 47 -3.28 -3.94 6.57
N ARG A 48 -2.59 -4.33 7.66
CA ARG A 48 -3.13 -4.18 9.03
C ARG A 48 -3.41 -2.72 9.38
N ALA A 49 -2.50 -1.81 9.03
CA ALA A 49 -2.69 -0.38 9.28
C ALA A 49 -3.88 0.19 8.48
N ILE A 50 -4.00 -0.17 7.20
CA ILE A 50 -5.13 0.24 6.34
C ILE A 50 -6.45 -0.33 6.90
N ALA A 51 -6.47 -1.61 7.29
CA ALA A 51 -7.65 -2.24 7.88
C ALA A 51 -8.07 -1.54 9.19
N GLY A 52 -7.13 -1.21 10.07
CA GLY A 52 -7.41 -0.46 11.30
C GLY A 52 -7.96 0.94 11.05
N GLN A 53 -7.44 1.66 10.04
CA GLN A 53 -8.00 2.96 9.64
C GLN A 53 -9.42 2.81 9.08
N LEU A 54 -9.66 1.78 8.27
CA LEU A 54 -10.98 1.51 7.70
C LEU A 54 -12.01 1.17 8.80
N ASP A 55 -11.66 0.31 9.75
CA ASP A 55 -12.49 0.04 10.94
C ASP A 55 -12.79 1.32 11.71
N GLY A 56 -11.78 2.18 11.94
CA GLY A 56 -11.97 3.48 12.57
C GLY A 56 -12.95 4.40 11.82
N ILE A 57 -12.90 4.41 10.48
CA ILE A 57 -13.84 5.16 9.63
C ILE A 57 -15.25 4.59 9.74
N LEU A 58 -15.41 3.26 9.64
CA LEU A 58 -16.71 2.60 9.75
C LEU A 58 -17.38 2.89 11.09
N ARG A 59 -16.63 2.78 12.20
CA ARG A 59 -17.12 3.13 13.55
C ARG A 59 -17.60 4.57 13.65
N ARG A 60 -16.87 5.53 13.07
CA ARG A 60 -17.27 6.95 13.05
C ARG A 60 -18.54 7.20 12.25
N LEU A 61 -18.82 6.36 11.25
CA LEU A 61 -20.04 6.39 10.45
C LEU A 61 -21.18 5.56 11.06
N GLY A 62 -20.96 4.90 12.21
CA GLY A 62 -21.93 4.01 12.83
C GLY A 62 -22.17 2.70 12.06
N LEU A 63 -21.21 2.29 11.22
CA LEU A 63 -21.28 1.07 10.42
C LEU A 63 -20.43 -0.03 11.05
N THR A 64 -20.89 -1.27 10.96
CA THR A 64 -20.21 -2.45 11.51
C THR A 64 -19.60 -3.33 10.43
N ASP A 65 -19.96 -3.12 9.17
CA ASP A 65 -19.50 -3.93 8.05
C ASP A 65 -19.23 -3.06 6.81
N ILE A 66 -18.12 -3.33 6.13
CA ILE A 66 -17.70 -2.58 4.93
C ILE A 66 -18.73 -2.66 3.79
N ARG A 67 -19.52 -3.73 3.71
CA ARG A 67 -20.60 -3.91 2.74
C ARG A 67 -21.70 -2.86 2.92
N GLN A 68 -21.91 -2.37 4.14
CA GLN A 68 -22.88 -1.29 4.41
C GLN A 68 -22.40 0.06 3.87
N LEU A 69 -21.09 0.29 3.79
CA LEU A 69 -20.51 1.51 3.22
C LEU A 69 -20.58 1.50 1.68
N ARG A 70 -20.54 0.32 1.06
CA ARG A 70 -20.47 0.19 -0.41
C ARG A 70 -21.68 0.86 -1.08
N GLY A 71 -21.42 1.92 -1.83
CA GLY A 71 -22.44 2.66 -2.58
C GLY A 71 -23.10 3.82 -1.83
N ARG A 72 -22.79 4.04 -0.54
CA ARG A 72 -23.35 5.11 0.30
C ARG A 72 -22.74 6.49 -0.02
N ARG A 73 -23.10 7.04 -1.17
CA ARG A 73 -22.68 8.38 -1.60
C ARG A 73 -23.26 9.50 -0.73
N ASP A 74 -24.36 9.22 -0.02
CA ASP A 74 -24.98 10.13 0.95
C ASP A 74 -24.05 10.47 2.14
N LEU A 75 -23.06 9.62 2.43
CA LEU A 75 -22.05 9.86 3.48
C LEU A 75 -20.91 10.79 3.00
N LEU A 76 -20.94 11.23 1.74
CA LEU A 76 -19.92 12.12 1.17
C LEU A 76 -20.44 13.56 1.09
N VAL A 77 -19.56 14.51 1.36
CA VAL A 77 -19.85 15.95 1.29
C VAL A 77 -18.81 16.66 0.45
N TYR A 78 -19.24 17.64 -0.34
CA TYR A 78 -18.31 18.52 -1.04
C TYR A 78 -17.72 19.51 -0.04
N ARG A 79 -16.43 19.35 0.27
CA ARG A 79 -15.69 20.35 1.03
C ARG A 79 -15.15 21.39 0.06
N ARG A 80 -15.59 22.65 0.20
CA ARG A 80 -14.88 23.78 -0.44
C ARG A 80 -13.49 23.89 0.19
N LYS A 81 -12.49 24.08 -0.67
CA LYS A 81 -11.11 24.37 -0.25
C LYS A 81 -11.04 25.76 0.37
#